data_AF-A0A523V312-F1
#
_entry.id   AF-A0A523V312-F1
#
_cell.length_a   1.000
_cell.length_b   1.000
_cell.length_c   1.000
_cell.angle_alpha   90.00
_cell.angle_beta   90.00
_cell.angle_gamma   90.00
#
_symmetry.space_group_name_H-M   'P 1'
#
loop_
_entity.id
_entity.type
_entity.pdbx_description
1 polymer ?
#
loop_
_entity_poly.entity_id
_entity_poly.type
_entity_poly.pdbx_seq_one_letter_code
_entity_poly.pdbx_strand_id
1 'polypeptide(L)'
;MITIDGNRLLDEHGRTLLLRGVNLGGSTKIPTRPQWASWNAERFFDHRDVSFVGRPFPLDEADEHLGRLREWGFTFLRLLTTWEAIEHAGPGLYDEEYLDYLRCVVEKAAEHSIDVFIDPHQDVWGRFSGGDGAPGWTFEAVGLDITRFRETGAAIVHATHGDPLPCMIWPTNYGKLANLTMWTLFFGGNDFAPETSVEGVPIQEYLQGHYIEAIRQVALRLTGLPNVAGYDTMNEPSAGLIGTADLRAPAGLLLRGDSPSPFQAMLLGSGYPQEV
;
A
#
# COMPACT_ATOMS: atom_id res chain seq x y z
N MET A 1 16.94 -23.04 4.77
CA MET A 1 16.69 -22.09 3.65
C MET A 1 15.66 -22.69 2.69
N ILE A 2 14.71 -21.90 2.18
CA ILE A 2 13.71 -22.35 1.19
C ILE A 2 14.28 -22.19 -0.23
N THR A 3 14.11 -23.22 -1.08
CA THR A 3 14.53 -23.21 -2.49
C THR A 3 13.39 -23.64 -3.40
N ILE A 4 13.49 -23.31 -4.69
CA ILE A 4 12.47 -23.62 -5.71
C ILE A 4 13.00 -24.71 -6.65
N ASP A 5 12.24 -25.79 -6.82
CA ASP A 5 12.49 -26.83 -7.82
C ASP A 5 11.20 -27.10 -8.62
N GLY A 6 11.14 -26.55 -9.83
CA GLY A 6 9.94 -26.56 -10.66
C GLY A 6 8.77 -25.87 -9.96
N ASN A 7 7.77 -26.65 -9.55
CA ASN A 7 6.58 -26.19 -8.84
C ASN A 7 6.61 -26.50 -7.34
N ARG A 8 7.77 -26.91 -6.79
CA ARG A 8 7.92 -27.29 -5.38
C ARG A 8 8.79 -26.28 -4.64
N LEU A 9 8.38 -25.98 -3.42
CA LEU A 9 9.21 -25.33 -2.42
C LEU A 9 9.89 -26.41 -1.59
N LEU A 10 11.21 -26.36 -1.49
CA LEU A 10 12.02 -27.35 -0.79
C LEU A 10 12.79 -26.70 0.36
N ASP A 11 12.98 -27.44 1.45
CA ASP A 11 13.96 -27.07 2.48
C ASP A 11 15.37 -27.59 2.16
N GLU A 12 16.31 -27.33 3.07
CA GLU A 12 17.70 -27.75 2.97
C GLU A 12 17.93 -29.27 3.03
N HIS A 13 16.90 -30.04 3.37
CA HIS A 13 16.92 -31.50 3.34
C HIS A 13 16.22 -32.09 2.11
N GLY A 14 15.76 -31.24 1.18
CA GLY A 14 15.04 -31.66 -0.02
C GLY A 14 13.59 -32.09 0.23
N ARG A 15 13.01 -31.77 1.40
CA ARG A 15 11.60 -32.06 1.69
C ARG A 15 10.72 -31.02 1.05
N THR A 16 9.59 -31.42 0.48
CA THR A 16 8.58 -30.49 -0.04
C THR A 16 7.86 -29.80 1.11
N LEU A 17 7.85 -28.46 1.07
CA LEU A 17 7.22 -27.61 2.06
C LEU A 17 5.77 -27.31 1.69
N LEU A 18 4.90 -27.42 2.69
CA LEU A 18 3.53 -26.90 2.65
C LEU A 18 3.45 -25.72 3.61
N LEU A 19 3.59 -24.51 3.06
CA LEU A 19 3.58 -23.29 3.84
C LEU A 19 2.14 -22.96 4.25
N ARG A 20 1.86 -23.04 5.56
CA ARG A 20 0.55 -22.72 6.14
C ARG A 20 0.67 -21.58 7.13
N GLY A 21 -0.16 -20.57 6.90
CA GLY A 21 0.02 -19.27 7.52
C GLY A 21 -1.17 -18.35 7.40
N VAL A 22 -0.97 -17.12 7.82
CA VAL A 22 -1.92 -16.01 7.72
C VAL A 22 -1.23 -14.74 7.22
N ASN A 23 -2.02 -13.80 6.73
CA ASN A 23 -1.54 -12.42 6.57
C ASN A 23 -1.41 -11.79 7.96
N LEU A 24 -0.26 -11.19 8.24
CA LEU A 24 -0.02 -10.42 9.44
C LEU A 24 0.15 -8.95 9.04
N GLY A 25 -0.89 -8.14 9.24
CA GLY A 25 -0.77 -6.73 8.85
C GLY A 25 -2.03 -5.87 8.73
N GLY A 26 -3.20 -6.31 9.21
CA GLY A 26 -4.42 -5.48 9.12
C GLY A 26 -4.25 -4.07 9.71
N SER A 27 -3.49 -3.95 10.81
CA SER A 27 -3.15 -2.68 11.45
C SER A 27 -1.97 -1.95 10.79
N THR A 28 -1.13 -2.62 10.00
CA THR A 28 0.01 -2.02 9.27
C THR A 28 -0.41 -1.04 8.18
N LYS A 29 -1.68 -1.09 7.77
CA LYS A 29 -2.27 -0.23 6.74
C LYS A 29 -2.43 1.24 7.16
N ILE A 30 -2.27 1.55 8.45
CA ILE A 30 -2.40 2.90 8.99
C ILE A 30 -1.30 3.20 10.02
N PRO A 31 -0.88 4.47 10.20
CA PRO A 31 0.18 4.80 11.14
C PRO A 31 -0.23 4.46 12.59
N THR A 32 0.75 4.40 13.49
CA THR A 32 0.53 4.41 14.95
C THR A 32 0.45 5.83 15.49
N ARG A 33 1.25 6.76 14.95
CA ARG A 33 1.32 8.16 15.43
C ARG A 33 1.11 9.15 14.28
N PRO A 34 0.34 10.24 14.52
CA PRO A 34 -0.59 10.44 15.66
C PRO A 34 -1.58 9.27 15.79
N GLN A 35 -2.32 9.13 16.91
CA GLN A 35 -3.20 7.96 17.08
C GLN A 35 -4.22 7.90 15.93
N TRP A 36 -4.01 6.94 15.04
CA TRP A 36 -4.71 6.88 13.76
C TRP A 36 -5.85 5.88 13.80
N ALA A 37 -7.00 6.33 13.32
CA ALA A 37 -8.16 5.53 12.95
C ALA A 37 -8.73 6.11 11.65
N SER A 38 -9.35 5.27 10.82
CA SER A 38 -9.80 5.71 9.49
C SER A 38 -10.77 6.90 9.51
N TRP A 39 -11.55 7.05 10.58
CA TRP A 39 -12.51 8.15 10.79
C TRP A 39 -11.89 9.44 11.32
N ASN A 40 -10.65 9.42 11.81
CA ASN A 40 -10.07 10.58 12.48
C ASN A 40 -9.64 11.64 11.44
N ALA A 41 -10.28 12.80 11.45
CA ALA A 41 -9.92 13.92 10.57
C ALA A 41 -8.76 14.75 11.12
N GLU A 42 -8.45 14.64 12.41
CA GLU A 42 -7.40 15.43 13.06
C GLU A 42 -6.04 15.09 12.45
N ARG A 43 -5.34 16.11 11.94
CA ARG A 43 -4.03 15.98 11.30
C ARG A 43 -4.01 14.99 10.12
N PHE A 44 -5.15 14.69 9.49
CA PHE A 44 -5.24 13.73 8.38
C PHE A 44 -4.34 14.05 7.20
N PHE A 45 -4.22 15.34 6.87
CA PHE A 45 -3.37 15.81 5.79
C PHE A 45 -1.90 16.03 6.19
N ASP A 46 -1.54 15.86 7.48
CA ASP A 46 -0.15 15.94 7.96
C ASP A 46 0.60 14.64 7.68
N HIS A 47 0.58 14.19 6.42
CA HIS A 47 1.00 12.84 6.02
C HIS A 47 2.51 12.58 6.11
N ARG A 48 3.31 13.65 6.19
CA ARG A 48 4.78 13.59 6.29
C ARG A 48 5.30 13.46 7.73
N ASP A 49 4.43 13.64 8.72
CA ASP A 49 4.77 13.53 10.16
C ASP A 49 3.94 12.41 10.78
N VAL A 50 4.24 11.18 10.36
CA VAL A 50 3.57 9.97 10.82
C VAL A 50 4.60 8.92 11.21
N SER A 51 4.22 7.94 12.00
CA SER A 51 5.07 6.78 12.29
C SER A 51 4.28 5.50 12.21
N PHE A 52 4.89 4.46 11.65
CA PHE A 52 4.34 3.11 11.58
C PHE A 52 4.98 2.15 12.60
N VAL A 53 5.93 2.64 13.41
CA VAL A 53 6.56 1.87 14.49
C VAL A 53 5.50 1.39 15.46
N GLY A 54 5.49 0.08 15.75
CA GLY A 54 4.45 -0.56 16.56
C GLY A 54 3.26 -1.10 15.76
N ARG A 55 3.33 -1.13 14.42
CA ARG A 55 2.40 -1.90 13.57
C ARG A 55 3.08 -3.13 12.95
N PRO A 56 2.52 -4.34 13.06
CA PRO A 56 1.12 -4.61 13.39
C PRO A 56 0.79 -4.57 14.90
N PHE A 57 1.80 -4.66 15.75
CA PHE A 57 1.68 -4.61 17.22
C PHE A 57 2.97 -4.02 17.85
N PRO A 58 2.91 -3.51 19.10
CA PRO A 58 4.09 -3.16 19.88
C PRO A 58 5.06 -4.35 20.04
N LEU A 59 6.38 -4.08 20.10
CA LEU A 59 7.39 -5.15 20.18
C LEU A 59 7.29 -5.99 21.46
N ASP A 60 6.85 -5.40 22.57
CA ASP A 60 6.63 -6.07 23.85
C ASP A 60 5.42 -7.03 23.83
N GLU A 61 4.51 -6.87 22.86
CA GLU A 61 3.38 -7.77 22.63
C GLU A 61 3.70 -8.85 21.56
N ALA A 62 4.85 -8.76 20.89
CA ALA A 62 5.19 -9.64 19.76
C ALA A 62 5.23 -11.12 20.15
N ASP A 63 5.80 -11.45 21.31
CA ASP A 63 5.93 -12.83 21.78
C ASP A 63 4.56 -13.48 22.05
N GLU A 64 3.59 -12.71 22.56
CA GLU A 64 2.23 -13.20 22.77
C GLU A 64 1.54 -13.52 21.44
N HIS A 65 1.60 -12.59 20.47
CA HIS A 65 0.96 -12.75 19.17
C HIS A 65 1.57 -13.89 18.35
N LEU A 66 2.90 -13.93 18.26
CA LEU A 66 3.61 -14.95 17.50
C LEU A 66 3.51 -16.32 18.17
N GLY A 67 3.59 -16.38 19.50
CA GLY A 67 3.37 -17.60 20.27
C GLY A 67 1.98 -18.19 20.02
N ARG A 68 0.93 -17.36 20.04
CA ARG A 68 -0.44 -17.79 19.72
C ARG A 68 -0.57 -18.37 18.30
N LEU A 69 0.01 -17.70 17.30
CA LEU A 69 0.00 -18.19 15.92
C LEU A 69 0.73 -19.54 15.81
N ARG A 70 1.84 -19.69 16.54
CA ARG A 70 2.61 -20.93 16.59
C ARG A 70 1.84 -22.07 17.24
N GLU A 71 1.14 -21.81 18.34
CA GLU A 71 0.27 -22.77 19.03
C GLU A 71 -0.90 -23.23 18.14
N TRP A 72 -1.39 -22.38 17.25
CA TRP A 72 -2.39 -22.75 16.23
C TRP A 72 -1.81 -23.56 15.07
N GLY A 73 -0.49 -23.79 15.07
CA GLY A 73 0.20 -24.60 14.07
C GLY A 73 0.67 -23.83 12.84
N PHE A 74 0.58 -22.50 12.83
CA PHE A 74 1.15 -21.69 11.74
C PHE A 74 2.67 -21.63 11.85
N THR A 75 3.33 -21.75 10.71
CA THR A 75 4.80 -21.67 10.56
C THR A 75 5.22 -20.62 9.55
N PHE A 76 4.27 -19.94 8.94
CA PHE A 76 4.50 -19.03 7.84
C PHE A 76 3.62 -17.79 7.98
N LEU A 77 4.14 -16.60 7.69
CA LEU A 77 3.36 -15.37 7.69
C LEU A 77 3.62 -14.58 6.42
N ARG A 78 2.55 -14.04 5.82
CA ARG A 78 2.66 -12.95 4.85
C ARG A 78 2.66 -11.65 5.64
N LEU A 79 3.84 -11.07 5.82
CA LEU A 79 4.05 -9.89 6.66
C LEU A 79 3.96 -8.62 5.80
N LEU A 80 2.95 -7.79 6.08
CA LEU A 80 2.70 -6.58 5.31
C LEU A 80 3.66 -5.47 5.74
N THR A 81 4.07 -4.66 4.76
CA THR A 81 4.66 -3.33 4.93
C THR A 81 4.12 -2.43 3.83
N THR A 82 3.89 -1.15 4.09
CA THR A 82 3.41 -0.21 3.07
C THR A 82 4.56 0.67 2.61
N TRP A 83 4.51 1.15 1.37
CA TRP A 83 5.48 2.12 0.86
C TRP A 83 5.50 3.39 1.75
N GLU A 84 4.34 3.82 2.23
CA GLU A 84 4.20 4.92 3.16
C GLU A 84 4.94 4.68 4.47
N ALA A 85 4.87 3.48 5.05
CA ALA A 85 5.63 3.18 6.26
C ALA A 85 7.14 3.37 6.09
N ILE A 86 7.65 3.18 4.87
CA ILE A 86 9.06 3.25 4.54
C ILE A 86 9.49 4.68 4.17
N GLU A 87 8.66 5.44 3.45
CA GLU A 87 9.07 6.69 2.79
C GLU A 87 7.99 7.80 2.92
N HIS A 88 7.31 7.93 4.07
CA HIS A 88 6.25 8.93 4.27
C HIS A 88 6.74 10.39 4.23
N ALA A 89 7.94 10.67 4.74
CA ALA A 89 8.45 12.03 4.92
C ALA A 89 8.69 12.75 3.59
N GLY A 90 8.99 12.00 2.53
CA GLY A 90 9.24 12.53 1.19
C GLY A 90 10.14 11.61 0.35
N PRO A 91 10.32 11.94 -0.94
CA PRO A 91 11.15 11.15 -1.86
C PRO A 91 12.59 11.05 -1.35
N GLY A 92 13.10 9.84 -1.21
CA GLY A 92 14.44 9.48 -0.72
C GLY A 92 14.60 9.59 0.80
N LEU A 93 13.55 9.88 1.55
CA LEU A 93 13.59 10.07 3.00
C LEU A 93 13.00 8.84 3.70
N TYR A 94 13.86 7.84 3.95
CA TYR A 94 13.45 6.58 4.55
C TYR A 94 13.31 6.66 6.07
N ASP A 95 12.26 6.03 6.61
CA ASP A 95 12.04 5.89 8.05
C ASP A 95 12.90 4.77 8.62
N GLU A 96 14.10 5.15 9.07
CA GLU A 96 15.07 4.25 9.69
C GLU A 96 14.54 3.57 10.96
N GLU A 97 13.70 4.26 11.74
CA GLU A 97 13.12 3.73 12.98
C GLU A 97 12.09 2.63 12.65
N TYR A 98 11.27 2.85 11.61
CA TYR A 98 10.37 1.82 11.11
C TYR A 98 11.11 0.61 10.56
N LEU A 99 12.18 0.81 9.79
CA LEU A 99 13.00 -0.28 9.25
C LEU A 99 13.63 -1.13 10.38
N ASP A 100 14.16 -0.50 11.42
CA ASP A 100 14.66 -1.20 12.62
C ASP A 100 13.55 -1.97 13.34
N TYR A 101 12.40 -1.34 13.53
CA TYR A 101 11.24 -1.99 14.13
C TYR A 101 10.79 -3.22 13.32
N LEU A 102 10.70 -3.11 11.99
CA LEU A 102 10.31 -4.21 11.11
C LEU A 102 11.30 -5.38 11.23
N ARG A 103 12.61 -5.08 11.29
CA ARG A 103 13.63 -6.10 11.53
C ARG A 103 13.41 -6.83 12.84
N CYS A 104 13.16 -6.11 13.93
CA CYS A 104 12.87 -6.70 15.24
C CYS A 104 11.65 -7.62 15.20
N VAL A 105 10.58 -7.27 14.46
CA VAL A 105 9.41 -8.14 14.27
C VAL A 105 9.78 -9.44 13.54
N VAL A 106 10.61 -9.36 12.49
CA VAL A 106 11.07 -10.54 11.74
C VAL A 106 12.00 -11.42 12.58
N GLU A 107 12.87 -10.83 13.39
CA GLU A 107 13.73 -11.55 14.35
C GLU A 107 12.88 -12.26 15.40
N LYS A 108 11.83 -11.61 15.93
CA LYS A 108 10.85 -12.25 16.81
C LYS A 108 10.13 -13.41 16.13
N ALA A 109 9.71 -13.26 14.87
CA ALA A 109 9.12 -14.39 14.14
C ALA A 109 10.09 -15.59 14.05
N ALA A 110 11.39 -15.33 13.89
CA ALA A 110 12.42 -16.38 13.88
C ALA A 110 12.52 -17.12 15.23
N GLU A 111 12.47 -16.40 16.35
CA GLU A 111 12.46 -16.98 17.71
C GLU A 111 11.30 -17.98 17.90
N HIS A 112 10.16 -17.73 17.24
CA HIS A 112 8.98 -18.60 17.27
C HIS A 112 8.96 -19.67 16.16
N SER A 113 10.06 -19.83 15.41
CA SER A 113 10.17 -20.75 14.27
C SER A 113 9.12 -20.48 13.17
N ILE A 114 8.93 -19.20 12.85
CA ILE A 114 8.01 -18.72 11.83
C ILE A 114 8.80 -18.05 10.70
N ASP A 115 8.62 -18.55 9.48
CA ASP A 115 9.13 -17.94 8.27
C ASP A 115 8.19 -16.80 7.81
N VAL A 116 8.76 -15.76 7.21
CA VAL A 116 8.02 -14.59 6.72
C VAL A 116 8.20 -14.40 5.23
N PHE A 117 7.12 -14.01 4.55
CA PHE A 117 7.11 -13.51 3.19
C PHE A 117 6.70 -12.06 3.23
N ILE A 118 7.61 -11.15 2.83
CA ILE A 118 7.38 -9.72 2.92
C ILE A 118 6.45 -9.28 1.79
N ASP A 119 5.40 -8.55 2.15
CA ASP A 119 4.38 -8.06 1.24
C ASP A 119 4.36 -6.53 1.22
N PRO A 120 4.90 -5.89 0.16
CA PRO A 120 4.67 -4.49 -0.15
C PRO A 120 3.19 -4.22 -0.45
N HIS A 121 2.44 -3.97 0.60
CA HIS A 121 0.99 -3.92 0.58
C HIS A 121 0.46 -2.56 0.12
N GLN A 122 -0.63 -2.62 -0.62
CA GLN A 122 -1.47 -1.47 -0.95
C GLN A 122 -2.89 -1.95 -1.18
N ASP A 123 -3.85 -1.08 -0.88
CA ASP A 123 -5.21 -1.14 -1.40
C ASP A 123 -5.55 0.24 -1.96
N VAL A 124 -6.12 0.28 -3.16
CA VAL A 124 -6.55 1.55 -3.78
C VAL A 124 -5.43 2.60 -3.75
N TRP A 125 -4.21 2.22 -4.14
CA TRP A 125 -3.01 3.06 -4.17
C TRP A 125 -2.47 3.52 -2.81
N GLY A 126 -3.26 4.22 -1.98
CA GLY A 126 -2.79 4.84 -0.74
C GLY A 126 -3.93 5.39 0.13
N ARG A 127 -3.57 5.93 1.30
CA ARG A 127 -4.55 6.43 2.29
C ARG A 127 -5.48 7.51 1.76
N PHE A 128 -4.96 8.42 0.94
CA PHE A 128 -5.71 9.55 0.41
C PHE A 128 -6.67 9.19 -0.72
N SER A 129 -6.51 8.02 -1.35
CA SER A 129 -7.47 7.45 -2.29
C SER A 129 -8.44 6.46 -1.63
N GLY A 130 -8.38 6.30 -0.30
CA GLY A 130 -9.35 5.55 0.50
C GLY A 130 -8.95 4.10 0.81
N GLY A 131 -7.69 3.74 0.63
CA GLY A 131 -7.12 2.47 1.09
C GLY A 131 -5.81 2.68 1.85
N ASP A 132 -4.73 2.05 1.42
CA ASP A 132 -3.38 2.10 2.03
C ASP A 132 -2.29 1.79 1.00
N GLY A 133 -1.03 2.01 1.34
CA GLY A 133 0.10 1.68 0.46
C GLY A 133 1.04 2.84 0.23
N ALA A 134 0.84 3.61 -0.84
CA ALA A 134 1.69 4.69 -1.28
C ALA A 134 1.60 5.94 -0.36
N PRO A 135 2.73 6.64 -0.14
CA PRO A 135 2.77 7.85 0.67
C PRO A 135 2.05 9.02 0.00
N GLY A 136 1.55 9.96 0.81
CA GLY A 136 0.77 11.11 0.34
C GLY A 136 1.53 12.01 -0.66
N TRP A 137 2.85 12.09 -0.55
CA TRP A 137 3.67 12.91 -1.46
C TRP A 137 3.59 12.44 -2.92
N THR A 138 3.20 11.18 -3.17
CA THR A 138 3.03 10.66 -4.54
C THR A 138 1.91 11.39 -5.30
N PHE A 139 0.85 11.80 -4.60
CA PHE A 139 -0.21 12.63 -5.18
C PHE A 139 0.29 14.05 -5.46
N GLU A 140 1.03 14.63 -4.51
CA GLU A 140 1.61 15.97 -4.67
C GLU A 140 2.58 16.03 -5.86
N ALA A 141 3.39 14.97 -6.04
CA ALA A 141 4.35 14.84 -7.14
C ALA A 141 3.69 14.89 -8.52
N VAL A 142 2.45 14.40 -8.65
CA VAL A 142 1.67 14.45 -9.89
C VAL A 142 0.76 15.68 -10.01
N GLY A 143 0.87 16.62 -9.06
CA GLY A 143 0.09 17.86 -9.05
C GLY A 143 -1.33 17.72 -8.48
N LEU A 144 -1.65 16.62 -7.79
CA LEU A 144 -2.93 16.41 -7.14
C LEU A 144 -2.94 17.00 -5.72
N ASP A 145 -3.95 17.81 -5.42
CA ASP A 145 -4.19 18.35 -4.08
C ASP A 145 -5.12 17.42 -3.28
N ILE A 146 -4.51 16.63 -2.39
CA ILE A 146 -5.21 15.67 -1.53
C ILE A 146 -6.30 16.31 -0.67
N THR A 147 -6.20 17.62 -0.35
CA THR A 147 -7.18 18.35 0.46
C THR A 147 -8.48 18.63 -0.29
N ARG A 148 -8.51 18.41 -1.61
CA ARG A 148 -9.66 18.68 -2.50
C ARG A 148 -10.35 17.42 -3.00
N PHE A 149 -9.88 16.24 -2.58
CA PHE A 149 -10.41 14.98 -3.11
C PHE A 149 -11.86 14.72 -2.72
N ARG A 150 -12.31 15.21 -1.55
CA ARG A 150 -13.70 15.10 -1.13
C ARG A 150 -14.60 15.95 -2.02
N GLU A 151 -14.23 17.21 -2.20
CA GLU A 151 -15.01 18.21 -2.94
C GLU A 151 -15.16 17.84 -4.42
N THR A 152 -14.10 17.28 -5.00
CA THR A 152 -14.09 16.82 -6.39
C THR A 152 -14.59 15.38 -6.55
N GLY A 153 -14.90 14.66 -5.47
CA GLY A 153 -15.25 13.24 -5.53
C GLY A 153 -14.14 12.34 -6.08
N ALA A 154 -12.89 12.80 -6.06
CA ALA A 154 -11.71 12.06 -6.54
C ALA A 154 -11.38 10.84 -5.66
N ALA A 155 -11.86 10.82 -4.42
CA ALA A 155 -11.84 9.66 -3.52
C ALA A 155 -12.93 9.77 -2.46
N ILE A 156 -13.44 8.63 -2.00
CA ILE A 156 -14.25 8.51 -0.78
C ILE A 156 -13.33 7.99 0.32
N VAL A 157 -13.03 8.86 1.30
CA VAL A 157 -12.14 8.54 2.42
C VAL A 157 -12.86 8.83 3.73
N HIS A 158 -12.83 7.88 4.66
CA HIS A 158 -13.61 7.96 5.91
C HIS A 158 -13.34 9.25 6.71
N ALA A 159 -12.09 9.62 6.92
CA ALA A 159 -11.69 10.84 7.64
C ALA A 159 -12.32 12.12 7.08
N THR A 160 -12.60 12.17 5.77
CA THR A 160 -13.21 13.34 5.13
C THR A 160 -14.71 13.17 4.89
N HIS A 161 -15.20 11.93 4.71
CA HIS A 161 -16.61 11.61 4.52
C HIS A 161 -17.41 11.75 5.82
N GLY A 162 -16.85 11.28 6.94
CA GLY A 162 -17.53 11.14 8.22
C GLY A 162 -18.43 9.91 8.30
N ASP A 163 -19.15 9.78 9.41
CA ASP A 163 -20.10 8.70 9.63
C ASP A 163 -21.54 9.07 9.20
N PRO A 164 -22.35 8.09 8.76
CA PRO A 164 -21.99 6.68 8.58
C PRO A 164 -21.25 6.44 7.26
N LEU A 165 -20.08 5.79 7.32
CA LEU A 165 -19.42 5.33 6.11
C LEU A 165 -20.15 4.10 5.53
N PRO A 166 -20.52 4.09 4.23
CA PRO A 166 -21.16 2.92 3.66
C PRO A 166 -20.24 1.69 3.71
N CYS A 167 -20.78 0.57 4.18
CA CYS A 167 -20.04 -0.69 4.27
C CYS A 167 -19.43 -1.08 2.91
N MET A 168 -18.19 -1.58 2.87
CA MET A 168 -17.53 -2.01 1.62
C MET A 168 -17.56 -0.96 0.48
N ILE A 169 -17.55 0.34 0.80
CA ILE A 169 -17.53 1.41 -0.21
C ILE A 169 -16.15 1.60 -0.86
N TRP A 170 -15.08 1.26 -0.14
CA TRP A 170 -13.70 1.53 -0.52
C TRP A 170 -13.30 1.01 -1.92
N PRO A 171 -13.77 -0.16 -2.44
CA PRO A 171 -13.37 -0.60 -3.77
C PRO A 171 -13.96 0.28 -4.89
N THR A 172 -14.99 1.09 -4.59
CA THR A 172 -15.53 2.07 -5.53
C THR A 172 -14.49 3.12 -5.91
N ASN A 173 -13.51 3.37 -5.03
CA ASN A 173 -12.42 4.29 -5.33
C ASN A 173 -11.54 3.83 -6.50
N TYR A 174 -11.57 2.54 -6.89
CA TYR A 174 -10.86 2.07 -8.08
C TYR A 174 -11.30 2.78 -9.37
N GLY A 175 -12.55 3.26 -9.43
CA GLY A 175 -13.09 4.04 -10.55
C GLY A 175 -13.00 5.56 -10.38
N LYS A 176 -12.40 6.06 -9.29
CA LYS A 176 -12.31 7.50 -9.02
C LYS A 176 -10.96 8.07 -9.42
N LEU A 177 -10.95 9.38 -9.66
CA LEU A 177 -9.84 10.08 -10.29
C LEU A 177 -8.49 9.83 -9.61
N ALA A 178 -8.43 9.91 -8.28
CA ALA A 178 -7.17 9.79 -7.55
C ALA A 178 -6.49 8.44 -7.83
N ASN A 179 -7.21 7.33 -7.61
CA ASN A 179 -6.66 6.00 -7.84
C ASN A 179 -6.41 5.71 -9.33
N LEU A 180 -7.36 6.06 -10.21
CA LEU A 180 -7.21 5.84 -11.65
C LEU A 180 -5.96 6.51 -12.20
N THR A 181 -5.73 7.77 -11.82
CA THR A 181 -4.58 8.55 -12.27
C THR A 181 -3.28 7.92 -11.80
N MET A 182 -3.16 7.60 -10.51
CA MET A 182 -1.91 7.09 -9.97
C MET A 182 -1.49 5.74 -10.59
N TRP A 183 -2.42 4.79 -10.77
CA TRP A 183 -2.11 3.53 -11.45
C TRP A 183 -1.73 3.70 -12.91
N THR A 184 -2.43 4.61 -13.60
CA THR A 184 -2.14 4.90 -15.02
C THR A 184 -0.74 5.50 -15.15
N LEU A 185 -0.36 6.43 -14.28
CA LEU A 185 0.96 7.05 -14.28
C LEU A 185 2.06 6.07 -13.85
N PHE A 186 1.80 5.21 -12.88
CA PHE A 186 2.78 4.23 -12.39
C PHE A 186 3.16 3.20 -13.44
N PHE A 187 2.22 2.69 -14.24
CA PHE A 187 2.51 1.65 -15.25
C PHE A 187 2.60 2.16 -16.69
N GLY A 188 2.02 3.31 -17.01
CA GLY A 188 1.93 3.84 -18.38
C GLY A 188 2.09 5.36 -18.46
N GLY A 189 2.71 6.01 -17.47
CA GLY A 189 2.89 7.46 -17.46
C GLY A 189 3.57 8.01 -18.71
N ASN A 190 4.50 7.26 -19.31
CA ASN A 190 5.19 7.70 -20.54
C ASN A 190 4.26 7.75 -21.76
N ASP A 191 3.20 6.94 -21.80
CA ASP A 191 2.24 6.93 -22.90
C ASP A 191 1.06 7.88 -22.63
N PHE A 192 0.58 7.91 -21.39
CA PHE A 192 -0.63 8.64 -21.01
C PHE A 192 -0.37 10.10 -20.60
N ALA A 193 0.84 10.40 -20.13
CA ALA A 193 1.23 11.74 -19.67
C ALA A 193 2.73 12.03 -19.93
N PRO A 194 3.19 11.96 -21.20
CA PRO A 194 4.63 12.07 -21.56
C PRO A 194 5.29 13.39 -21.15
N GLU A 195 4.50 14.45 -20.94
CA GLU A 195 4.99 15.77 -20.53
C GLU A 195 5.07 15.92 -19.00
N THR A 196 4.51 14.99 -18.24
CA THR A 196 4.54 15.01 -16.78
C THR A 196 5.87 14.49 -16.26
N SER A 197 6.63 15.36 -15.63
CA SER A 197 7.92 15.04 -15.02
C SER A 197 8.09 15.74 -13.68
N VAL A 198 8.88 15.13 -12.80
CA VAL A 198 9.27 15.67 -11.49
C VAL A 198 10.79 15.78 -11.49
N GLU A 199 11.31 16.99 -11.27
CA GLU A 199 12.75 17.26 -11.31
C GLU A 199 13.44 16.80 -12.61
N GLY A 200 12.70 16.83 -13.73
CA GLY A 200 13.18 16.40 -15.05
C GLY A 200 13.16 14.89 -15.30
N VAL A 201 12.69 14.09 -14.34
CA VAL A 201 12.48 12.64 -14.48
C VAL A 201 11.03 12.40 -14.92
N PRO A 202 10.75 11.61 -15.97
CA PRO A 202 9.39 11.30 -16.35
C PRO A 202 8.65 10.59 -15.21
N ILE A 203 7.36 10.87 -15.08
CA ILE A 203 6.63 10.51 -13.86
C ILE A 203 6.55 9.01 -13.59
N GLN A 204 6.54 8.19 -14.65
CA GLN A 204 6.51 6.74 -14.52
C GLN A 204 7.79 6.23 -13.83
N GLU A 205 8.96 6.62 -14.34
CA GLU A 205 10.26 6.27 -13.78
C GLU A 205 10.44 6.86 -12.39
N TYR A 206 9.94 8.07 -12.15
CA TYR A 206 10.00 8.70 -10.83
C TYR A 206 9.24 7.86 -9.79
N LEU A 207 7.98 7.52 -10.04
CA LEU A 207 7.18 6.73 -9.10
C LEU A 207 7.72 5.29 -8.95
N GLN A 208 8.05 4.61 -10.05
CA GLN A 208 8.61 3.26 -10.00
C GLN A 208 9.96 3.21 -9.30
N GLY A 209 10.84 4.17 -9.58
CA GLY A 209 12.17 4.26 -8.99
C GLY A 209 12.12 4.42 -7.47
N HIS A 210 11.30 5.36 -6.98
CA HIS A 210 11.14 5.56 -5.54
C HIS A 210 10.51 4.34 -4.86
N TYR A 211 9.46 3.74 -5.44
CA TYR A 211 8.88 2.51 -4.90
C TYR A 211 9.90 1.38 -4.80
N ILE A 212 10.63 1.10 -5.89
CA ILE A 212 11.62 0.02 -5.93
C ILE A 212 12.74 0.28 -4.92
N GLU A 213 13.21 1.52 -4.81
CA GLU A 213 14.28 1.86 -3.86
C GLU A 213 13.79 1.77 -2.40
N ALA A 214 12.55 2.18 -2.10
CA ALA A 214 11.96 2.00 -0.78
C ALA A 214 11.87 0.50 -0.39
N ILE A 215 11.35 -0.35 -1.28
CA ILE A 215 11.30 -1.80 -1.03
C ILE A 215 12.71 -2.41 -0.93
N ARG A 216 13.69 -1.88 -1.68
CA ARG A 216 15.10 -2.27 -1.55
C ARG A 216 15.63 -1.99 -0.13
N GLN A 217 15.25 -0.90 0.52
CA GLN A 217 15.67 -0.63 1.91
C GLN A 217 15.20 -1.72 2.87
N VAL A 218 13.97 -2.23 2.70
CA VAL A 218 13.47 -3.37 3.48
C VAL A 218 14.32 -4.62 3.23
N ALA A 219 14.61 -4.94 1.97
CA ALA A 219 15.44 -6.09 1.64
C ALA A 219 16.87 -5.99 2.23
N LEU A 220 17.48 -4.81 2.15
CA LEU A 220 18.78 -4.54 2.77
C LEU A 220 18.73 -4.69 4.29
N ARG A 221 17.72 -4.11 4.95
CA ARG A 221 17.57 -4.17 6.41
C ARG A 221 17.39 -5.59 6.92
N LEU A 222 16.68 -6.43 6.18
CA LEU A 222 16.40 -7.82 6.55
C LEU A 222 17.49 -8.82 6.08
N THR A 223 18.57 -8.32 5.48
CA THR A 223 19.69 -9.16 5.04
C THR A 223 20.26 -9.96 6.22
N GLY A 224 20.55 -11.24 5.96
CA GLY A 224 21.13 -12.17 6.93
C GLY A 224 20.11 -12.90 7.81
N LEU A 225 18.81 -12.57 7.72
CA LEU A 225 17.76 -13.27 8.46
C LEU A 225 17.29 -14.51 7.68
N PRO A 226 17.55 -15.74 8.17
CA PRO A 226 17.29 -16.97 7.42
C PRO A 226 15.81 -17.33 7.31
N ASN A 227 14.95 -16.73 8.15
CA ASN A 227 13.50 -16.94 8.16
C ASN A 227 12.77 -16.00 7.18
N VAL A 228 13.47 -15.15 6.43
CA VAL A 228 12.88 -14.40 5.32
C VAL A 228 12.82 -15.31 4.10
N ALA A 229 11.62 -15.81 3.79
CA ALA A 229 11.37 -16.72 2.68
C ALA A 229 11.42 -16.04 1.30
N GLY A 230 11.12 -14.74 1.25
CA GLY A 230 11.12 -13.95 0.03
C GLY A 230 10.35 -12.64 0.16
N TYR A 231 10.22 -11.95 -0.96
CA TYR A 231 9.54 -10.67 -1.11
C TYR A 231 8.53 -10.78 -2.25
N ASP A 232 7.31 -10.30 -2.01
CA ASP A 232 6.34 -10.02 -3.07
C ASP A 232 6.77 -8.77 -3.85
N THR A 233 6.27 -8.62 -5.07
CA THR A 233 6.59 -7.44 -5.90
C THR A 233 5.70 -6.25 -5.58
N MET A 234 4.40 -6.50 -5.36
CA MET A 234 3.37 -5.49 -5.07
C MET A 234 2.04 -6.21 -4.85
N ASN A 235 1.29 -5.87 -3.80
CA ASN A 235 -0.06 -6.41 -3.60
C ASN A 235 -1.02 -5.91 -4.70
N GLU A 236 -1.75 -6.82 -5.34
CA GLU A 236 -2.93 -6.57 -6.20
C GLU A 236 -2.83 -5.32 -7.12
N PRO A 237 -1.84 -5.25 -8.03
CA PRO A 237 -1.69 -4.08 -8.90
C PRO A 237 -2.92 -3.86 -9.79
N SER A 238 -3.27 -2.60 -10.01
CA SER A 238 -4.35 -2.19 -10.92
C SER A 238 -3.80 -1.60 -12.21
N ALA A 239 -4.52 -1.82 -13.32
CA ALA A 239 -4.16 -1.27 -14.62
C ALA A 239 -4.49 0.23 -14.76
N GLY A 240 -5.23 0.83 -13.82
CA GLY A 240 -5.74 2.18 -13.96
C GLY A 240 -6.59 2.31 -15.23
N LEU A 241 -6.17 3.16 -16.17
CA LEU A 241 -6.82 3.37 -17.46
C LEU A 241 -6.24 2.52 -18.59
N ILE A 242 -5.15 1.77 -18.36
CA ILE A 242 -4.50 0.97 -19.39
C ILE A 242 -5.47 -0.11 -19.90
N GLY A 243 -5.68 -0.14 -21.21
CA GLY A 243 -6.64 -1.05 -21.85
C GLY A 243 -8.11 -0.58 -21.82
N THR A 244 -8.40 0.61 -21.30
CA THR A 244 -9.76 1.18 -21.32
C THR A 244 -10.12 1.68 -22.72
N ALA A 245 -11.10 1.03 -23.36
CA ALA A 245 -11.53 1.38 -24.71
C ALA A 245 -12.53 2.54 -24.78
N ASP A 246 -13.38 2.69 -23.75
CA ASP A 246 -14.40 3.75 -23.66
C ASP A 246 -14.37 4.40 -22.28
N LEU A 247 -13.93 5.66 -22.24
CA LEU A 247 -13.84 6.46 -21.01
C LEU A 247 -15.23 6.89 -20.47
N ARG A 248 -16.31 6.65 -21.20
CA ARG A 248 -17.69 6.98 -20.77
C ARG A 248 -18.38 5.79 -20.13
N ALA A 249 -17.82 4.59 -20.26
CA ALA A 249 -18.33 3.42 -19.57
C ALA A 249 -17.97 3.46 -18.08
N PRO A 250 -18.78 2.85 -17.19
CA PRO A 250 -18.41 2.68 -15.79
C PRO A 250 -17.06 1.97 -15.63
N ALA A 251 -16.23 2.44 -14.70
CA ALA A 251 -14.94 1.84 -14.38
C ALA A 251 -14.83 1.54 -12.87
N GLY A 252 -13.91 0.65 -12.52
CA GLY A 252 -13.64 0.26 -11.13
C GLY A 252 -14.14 -1.14 -10.75
N LEU A 253 -13.69 -1.61 -9.59
CA LEU A 253 -13.96 -2.96 -9.10
C LEU A 253 -15.39 -3.12 -8.54
N LEU A 254 -15.97 -2.03 -8.04
CA LEU A 254 -17.31 -1.98 -7.46
C LEU A 254 -17.98 -0.65 -7.83
N LEU A 255 -19.29 -0.68 -8.10
CA LEU A 255 -20.09 0.51 -8.39
C LEU A 255 -21.12 0.68 -7.26
N ARG A 256 -20.77 1.46 -6.24
CA ARG A 256 -21.63 1.73 -5.08
C ARG A 256 -21.58 3.20 -4.70
N GLY A 257 -22.74 3.85 -4.61
CA GLY A 257 -22.80 5.31 -4.49
C GLY A 257 -22.29 5.98 -5.76
N ASP A 258 -21.85 7.23 -5.64
CA ASP A 258 -21.35 8.04 -6.76
C ASP A 258 -20.20 7.31 -7.48
N SER A 259 -20.45 6.86 -8.71
CA SER A 259 -19.55 5.98 -9.47
C SER A 259 -19.33 6.55 -10.88
N PRO A 260 -18.57 7.67 -11.01
CA PRO A 260 -18.34 8.30 -12.30
C PRO A 260 -17.66 7.35 -13.29
N SER A 261 -17.96 7.50 -14.57
CA SER A 261 -17.07 7.01 -15.63
C SER A 261 -15.70 7.72 -15.57
N PRO A 262 -14.62 7.15 -16.13
CA PRO A 262 -13.32 7.79 -16.17
C PRO A 262 -13.36 9.23 -16.70
N PHE A 263 -14.14 9.50 -17.75
CA PHE A 263 -14.28 10.84 -18.31
C PHE A 263 -14.98 11.80 -17.34
N GLN A 264 -16.05 11.35 -16.66
CA GLN A 264 -16.70 12.16 -15.63
C GLN A 264 -15.77 12.41 -14.43
N ALA A 265 -14.95 11.43 -14.04
CA ALA A 265 -13.97 11.61 -12.98
C ALA A 265 -12.93 12.69 -13.34
N MET A 266 -12.47 12.73 -14.59
CA MET A 266 -11.57 13.80 -15.09
C MET A 266 -12.26 15.18 -15.08
N LEU A 267 -13.52 15.25 -15.51
CA LEU A 267 -14.30 16.49 -15.49
C LEU A 267 -14.52 17.01 -14.06
N LEU A 268 -14.88 16.13 -13.13
CA LEU A 268 -15.03 16.46 -11.71
C LEU A 268 -13.72 16.98 -11.11
N GLY A 269 -12.59 16.32 -11.38
CA GLY A 269 -11.27 16.80 -10.96
C GLY A 269 -10.88 18.16 -11.52
N SER A 270 -11.38 18.49 -12.72
CA SER A 270 -11.19 19.78 -13.37
C SER A 270 -12.21 20.85 -12.90
N GLY A 271 -13.09 20.52 -11.95
CA GLY A 271 -14.07 21.43 -11.37
C GLY A 271 -15.38 21.56 -12.17
N TYR A 272 -15.65 20.66 -13.13
CA TYR A 272 -16.91 20.62 -13.86
C TYR A 272 -17.91 19.67 -13.19
N PRO A 273 -19.04 20.16 -12.66
CA PRO A 273 -20.04 19.30 -12.01
C PRO A 273 -20.59 18.22 -12.95
N GLN A 274 -20.78 17.00 -12.44
CA GLN A 274 -21.31 15.84 -13.19
C GLN A 274 -22.48 15.20 -12.44
N GLU A 275 -23.35 14.50 -13.18
CA GLU A 275 -24.36 13.59 -12.64
C GLU A 275 -23.80 12.16 -12.71
N VAL A 276 -23.69 11.47 -11.56
CA VAL A 276 -22.89 10.23 -11.37
C VAL A 276 -23.60 9.21 -10.49
#